data_AF-A0A356U2V4-F1
#
_entry.id   AF-A0A356U2V4-F1
#
_cell.length_a   1.000
_cell.length_b   1.000
_cell.length_c   1.000
_cell.angle_alpha   90.00
_cell.angle_beta   90.00
_cell.angle_gamma   90.00
#
_symmetry.space_group_name_H-M   'P 1'
#
loop_
_entity.id
_entity.type
_entity.pdbx_description
1 polymer ?
#
loop_
_entity_poly.entity_id
_entity_poly.type
_entity_poly.pdbx_seq_one_letter_code
_entity_poly.pdbx_strand_id
1 'polypeptide(L)' 'MALCDKTPFETIQLIYGMNENDVKKLMRQSLKTGSYRAWRKRVEKFRDQRAKYKG' A
#
# COMPACT_ATOMS: atom_id res chain seq x y z
N MET A 1 7.44 -6.87 9.93
CA MET A 1 5.97 -6.92 9.85
C MET A 1 5.58 -7.27 8.42
N ALA A 2 5.16 -8.51 8.18
CA ALA A 2 4.99 -9.11 6.85
C ALA A 2 3.56 -9.02 6.27
N LEU A 3 2.67 -8.29 6.95
CA LEU A 3 1.25 -8.14 6.56
C LEU A 3 0.95 -6.86 5.75
N CYS A 4 1.79 -5.82 5.83
CA CYS A 4 1.47 -4.52 5.23
C CYS A 4 1.61 -4.50 3.70
N ASP A 5 2.53 -5.29 3.13
CA ASP A 5 2.73 -5.30 1.67
C ASP A 5 1.62 -6.04 0.90
N LYS A 6 0.86 -6.91 1.55
CA LYS A 6 -0.19 -7.74 0.90
C LYS A 6 -1.61 -7.28 1.18
N THR A 7 -1.81 -6.30 2.06
CA THR A 7 -3.16 -5.83 2.42
C THR A 7 -3.65 -4.80 1.40
N PRO A 8 -4.77 -5.03 0.71
CA PRO A 8 -5.34 -4.05 -0.21
C PRO A 8 -5.72 -2.75 0.50
N PHE A 9 -5.55 -1.61 -0.19
CA PHE A 9 -6.05 -0.32 0.32
C PHE A 9 -7.55 -0.35 0.62
N GLU A 10 -8.32 -1.12 -0.14
CA GLU A 10 -9.76 -1.33 0.09
C GLU A 10 -10.03 -2.00 1.45
N THR A 11 -9.25 -3.01 1.82
CA THR A 11 -9.33 -3.66 3.13
C THR A 11 -8.91 -2.70 4.24
N ILE A 12 -7.86 -1.90 4.00
CA ILE A 12 -7.43 -0.87 4.95
C ILE A 12 -8.52 0.19 5.12
N GLN A 13 -9.20 0.60 4.05
CA GLN A 13 -10.31 1.54 4.08
C GLN A 13 -11.52 0.95 4.80
N LEU A 14 -11.82 -0.33 4.62
CA LEU A 14 -12.93 -0.99 5.30
C LEU A 14 -12.70 -1.10 6.82
N ILE A 15 -11.49 -1.46 7.23
CA ILE A 15 -11.16 -1.69 8.65
C ILE A 15 -10.86 -0.38 9.39
N TYR A 16 -10.15 0.54 8.74
CA TYR A 16 -9.62 1.74 9.39
C TYR A 16 -10.22 3.05 8.87
N GLY A 17 -11.10 3.01 7.87
CA GLY A 17 -11.66 4.22 7.24
C GLY A 17 -10.65 5.04 6.45
N MET A 18 -9.41 4.56 6.29
CA MET A 18 -8.34 5.29 5.62
C MET A 18 -8.30 4.99 4.13
N ASN A 19 -8.35 6.02 3.29
CA ASN A 19 -8.16 5.87 1.86
C ASN A 19 -6.67 5.68 1.51
N GLU A 20 -6.38 5.32 0.25
CA GLU A 20 -5.00 5.12 -0.22
C GLU A 20 -4.09 6.34 0.02
N ASN A 21 -4.61 7.57 -0.06
CA ASN A 21 -3.83 8.79 0.17
C ASN A 21 -3.45 8.95 1.64
N ASP A 22 -4.35 8.63 2.56
CA ASP A 22 -4.08 8.70 4.00
C ASP A 22 -3.06 7.66 4.41
N VAL A 23 -3.16 6.45 3.86
CA VAL A 23 -2.14 5.41 4.06
C VAL A 23 -0.79 5.84 3.48
N LYS A 24 -0.75 6.47 2.30
CA LYS A 24 0.51 7.01 1.73
C LYS A 24 1.12 8.10 2.61
N LYS A 25 0.31 9.01 3.16
CA LYS A 25 0.76 10.07 4.07
C LYS A 25 1.33 9.48 5.36
N LEU A 26 0.60 8.55 5.97
CA LEU A 26 1.04 7.82 7.16
C LEU A 26 2.38 7.11 6.91
N MET A 27 2.46 6.32 5.85
CA MET A 27 3.68 5.57 5.51
C MET A 27 4.87 6.48 5.19
N ARG A 28 4.62 7.68 4.62
CA ARG A 28 5.67 8.68 4.38
C ARG A 28 6.20 9.28 5.69
N GLN A 29 5.36 9.42 6.70
CA GLN A 29 5.75 9.93 8.02
C GLN A 29 6.40 8.85 8.89
N SER A 30 5.94 7.60 8.76
CA SER A 30 6.43 6.49 9.59
C SER A 30 7.71 5.83 9.06
N LEU A 31 7.99 5.89 7.76
CA LEU A 31 9.15 5.22 7.16
C LEU A 31 10.27 6.20 6.81
N LYS A 32 11.52 5.74 6.93
CA LYS A 32 12.68 6.41 6.33
C LYS A 32 12.51 6.48 4.80
N THR A 33 13.04 7.53 4.18
CA THR A 33 12.89 7.79 2.73
C THR A 33 13.25 6.60 1.84
N GLY A 34 14.32 5.86 2.16
CA GLY A 34 14.71 4.64 1.41
C GLY A 34 13.68 3.52 1.53
N SER A 35 13.17 3.27 2.74
CA SER A 35 12.12 2.29 3.01
C SER A 35 10.79 2.66 2.35
N TYR A 36 10.42 3.94 2.36
CA TYR A 36 9.23 4.45 1.67
C TYR A 36 9.30 4.23 0.16
N ARG A 37 10.45 4.49 -0.47
CA ARG A 37 10.67 4.22 -1.90
C ARG A 37 10.52 2.73 -2.23
N ALA A 38 11.08 1.85 -1.40
CA ALA A 38 10.94 0.41 -1.58
C ALA A 38 9.49 -0.07 -1.41
N TRP A 39 8.77 0.46 -0.42
CA TRP A 39 7.34 0.18 -0.22
C TRP A 39 6.50 0.63 -1.42
N ARG A 40 6.74 1.84 -1.95
CA ARG A 40 6.04 2.36 -3.14
C ARG A 40 6.19 1.46 -4.36
N LYS A 41 7.41 0.97 -4.63
CA LYS A 41 7.66 0.02 -5.73
C LYS A 41 6.88 -1.29 -5.56
N ARG A 42 6.74 -1.78 -4.32
CA ARG A 42 5.96 -2.99 -4.04
C ARG A 42 4.46 -2.76 -4.26
N VAL A 43 3.92 -1.66 -3.72
CA VAL A 43 2.51 -1.28 -3.91
C VAL A 43 2.15 -1.17 -5.40
N GLU A 44 3.01 -0.56 -6.20
CA GLU A 44 2.83 -0.45 -7.65
C GLU A 44 2.81 -1.82 -8.34
N LYS A 45 3.77 -2.68 -8.03
CA LYS A 45 3.80 -4.07 -8.54
C LYS A 45 2.55 -4.87 -8.18
N PHE A 46 2.01 -4.68 -6.96
CA PHE A 46 0.77 -5.34 -6.54
C PHE A 46 -0.46 -4.79 -7.27
N ARG A 47 -0.50 -3.48 -7.58
CA ARG A 47 -1.56 -2.89 -8.40
C ARG A 47 -1.55 -3.49 -9.82
N ASP A 48 -0.38 -3.60 -10.43
CA ASP A 48 -0.24 -4.15 -11.79
C ASP A 48 -0.62 -5.63 -11.86
N GLN A 49 -0.23 -6.40 -10.84
CA GLN A 49 -0.68 -7.79 -10.73
C GLN A 49 -2.20 -7.88 -10.61
N ARG A 50 -2.86 -7.02 -9.84
CA ARG A 50 -4.32 -7.02 -9.70
C ARG A 50 -5.05 -6.63 -10.99
N ALA A 51 -4.50 -5.70 -11.77
CA ALA A 51 -5.04 -5.38 -13.09
C ALA A 51 -5.02 -6.62 -14.00
N LYS A 52 -4.00 -7.47 -13.86
CA LYS A 52 -3.86 -8.73 -14.61
C LYS A 52 -4.84 -9.84 -14.19
N TYR A 53 -5.46 -9.77 -13.01
CA TYR A 53 -6.43 -10.76 -12.51
C TYR A 53 -7.90 -10.31 -12.63
N LYS A 54 -8.16 -9.12 -13.19
CA LYS A 54 -9.53 -8.67 -13.54
C LYS A 54 -9.85 -8.88 -15.03
N GLY A 55 -9.15 -9.79 -15.70
CA GLY A 55 -9.41 -10.24 -17.07
C GLY A 55 -9.97 -11.65 -17.08
#